data_AF-A0A8K0QYV4-F1
#
_entry.id   AF-A0A8K0QYV4-F1
#
_cell.length_a   1.000
_cell.length_b   1.000
_cell.length_c   1.000
_cell.angle_alpha   90.00
_cell.angle_beta   90.00
_cell.angle_gamma   90.00
#
_symmetry.space_group_name_H-M   'P 1'
#
loop_
_entity.id
_entity.type
_entity.pdbx_description
1 polymer ?
#
loop_
_entity_poly.entity_id
_entity_poly.type
_entity_poly.pdbx_seq_one_letter_code
_entity_poly.pdbx_strand_id
1 'polypeptide(L)'
;MGCLPSTTSTKMSSTDDGSNTNCKNCKNCHSCNNCKDCTDCHSCNSCTGSTGCHSCTSCDNCDDCYSCSNCEGCTDCHSCTNCTDCIGCHSCTNCSGLKNAHNQNNVHK
;
A
#
# COMPACT_ATOMS: atom_id res chain seq x y z
N MET A 1 -4.47 -16.95 8.78
CA MET A 1 -3.01 -16.99 8.50
C MET A 1 -2.54 -15.60 8.11
N GLY A 2 -1.76 -14.96 8.97
CA GLY A 2 -1.09 -13.73 8.59
C GLY A 2 -0.12 -13.93 7.43
N CYS A 3 0.06 -12.85 6.67
CA CYS A 3 1.30 -12.42 6.03
C CYS A 3 2.39 -13.50 6.02
N LEU A 4 2.51 -14.27 4.93
CA LEU A 4 3.47 -15.39 4.83
C LEU A 4 4.90 -14.84 4.77
N PRO A 5 5.76 -15.06 5.78
CA PRO A 5 7.15 -14.63 5.71
C PRO A 5 7.89 -15.43 4.64
N SER A 6 8.80 -14.76 3.94
CA SER A 6 9.47 -15.29 2.75
C SER A 6 10.43 -16.49 2.98
N THR A 7 10.66 -16.96 4.21
CA THR A 7 11.78 -17.90 4.49
C THR A 7 11.53 -19.17 5.29
N THR A 8 10.36 -19.47 5.89
CA THR A 8 10.22 -20.78 6.58
C THR A 8 8.81 -21.36 6.60
N SER A 9 8.79 -22.61 6.16
CA SER A 9 7.73 -23.62 6.20
C SER A 9 7.00 -23.72 7.54
N THR A 10 5.73 -23.29 7.57
CA THR A 10 4.67 -23.98 8.34
C THR A 10 3.30 -23.65 7.75
N LYS A 11 2.58 -24.71 7.36
CA LYS A 11 1.25 -24.69 6.80
C LYS A 11 0.21 -24.33 7.88
N MET A 12 -0.07 -23.04 8.00
CA MET A 12 -1.06 -22.36 8.83
C MET A 12 -2.58 -22.58 8.69
N SER A 13 -3.13 -23.56 7.94
CA SER A 13 -4.56 -23.60 7.53
C SER A 13 -5.60 -23.08 8.55
N SER A 14 -6.17 -21.89 8.35
CA SER A 14 -7.55 -21.51 8.72
C SER A 14 -7.80 -20.00 8.50
N THR A 15 -9.03 -19.69 8.11
CA THR A 15 -9.69 -18.37 8.12
C THR A 15 -9.26 -17.53 9.33
N ASP A 16 -8.49 -16.46 9.12
CA ASP A 16 -8.25 -15.47 10.18
C ASP A 16 -8.70 -14.09 9.70
N ASP A 17 -9.62 -13.54 10.48
CA ASP A 17 -10.03 -12.14 10.50
C ASP A 17 -8.79 -11.26 10.73
N GLY A 18 -8.48 -10.41 9.76
CA GLY A 18 -7.21 -9.71 9.76
C GLY A 18 -7.09 -8.68 10.88
N SER A 19 -5.91 -8.68 11.51
CA SER A 19 -5.38 -7.62 12.38
C SER A 19 -3.92 -7.91 12.76
N ASN A 20 -3.11 -8.50 11.87
CA ASN A 20 -1.69 -8.71 12.22
C ASN A 20 -0.97 -7.38 12.31
N THR A 21 0.00 -7.26 13.22
CA THR A 21 0.78 -6.03 13.42
C THR A 21 2.25 -6.30 13.11
N ASN A 22 2.95 -5.30 12.56
CA ASN A 22 4.38 -5.32 12.30
C ASN A 22 4.83 -6.45 11.35
N CYS A 23 4.06 -6.71 10.29
CA CYS A 23 4.38 -7.71 9.29
C CYS A 23 5.63 -7.28 8.49
N LYS A 24 6.56 -8.20 8.24
CA LYS A 24 7.83 -7.90 7.56
C LYS A 24 8.18 -8.99 6.54
N ASN A 25 8.57 -8.60 5.33
CA ASN A 25 8.95 -9.54 4.26
C ASN A 25 7.86 -10.59 3.97
N CYS A 26 6.61 -10.15 4.04
CA CYS A 26 5.46 -11.01 3.95
C CYS A 26 4.76 -10.88 2.60
N LYS A 27 4.07 -11.94 2.19
CA LYS A 27 3.23 -11.94 0.98
C LYS A 27 1.76 -12.10 1.34
N ASN A 28 0.87 -11.55 0.51
CA ASN A 28 -0.58 -11.66 0.63
C ASN A 28 -1.08 -11.22 2.01
N CYS A 29 -0.67 -10.02 2.41
CA CYS A 29 -1.07 -9.44 3.68
C CYS A 29 -2.51 -8.92 3.58
N HIS A 30 -3.39 -9.34 4.48
CA HIS A 30 -4.78 -8.89 4.48
C HIS A 30 -5.15 -8.27 5.83
N SER A 31 -5.69 -7.05 5.81
CA SER A 31 -6.18 -6.34 7.00
C SER A 31 -5.12 -6.31 8.12
N CYS A 32 -3.88 -5.98 7.75
CA CYS A 32 -2.73 -5.90 8.66
C CYS A 32 -2.36 -4.44 8.96
N ASN A 33 -1.57 -4.25 10.02
CA ASN A 33 -1.08 -2.96 10.48
C ASN A 33 0.45 -2.98 10.44
N ASN A 34 1.05 -1.87 10.02
CA ASN A 34 2.51 -1.71 9.95
C ASN A 34 3.20 -2.82 9.14
N CYS A 35 2.75 -3.02 7.91
CA CYS A 35 3.42 -3.90 6.95
C CYS A 35 4.68 -3.20 6.42
N LYS A 36 5.81 -3.91 6.42
CA LYS A 36 7.08 -3.40 5.90
C LYS A 36 7.69 -4.39 4.92
N ASP A 37 8.17 -3.90 3.78
CA ASP A 37 8.83 -4.73 2.77
C ASP A 37 7.96 -5.93 2.36
N CYS A 38 6.64 -5.73 2.27
CA CYS A 38 5.66 -6.78 1.98
C CYS A 38 5.20 -6.69 0.52
N THR A 39 4.66 -7.79 -0.01
CA THR A 39 4.05 -7.82 -1.34
C THR A 39 2.58 -8.21 -1.24
N ASP A 40 1.75 -7.64 -2.11
CA ASP A 40 0.31 -7.91 -2.19
C ASP A 40 -0.38 -7.62 -0.85
N CYS A 41 -0.34 -6.36 -0.42
CA CYS A 41 -1.02 -5.89 0.79
C CYS A 41 -2.44 -5.44 0.45
N HIS A 42 -3.45 -6.01 1.10
CA HIS A 42 -4.85 -5.67 0.90
C HIS A 42 -5.46 -5.14 2.19
N SER A 43 -6.13 -4.00 2.11
CA SER A 43 -6.88 -3.38 3.23
C SER A 43 -6.00 -3.17 4.48
N CYS A 44 -4.71 -2.93 4.31
CA CYS A 44 -3.80 -2.73 5.43
C CYS A 44 -3.82 -1.26 5.89
N ASN A 45 -3.63 -1.01 7.18
CA ASN A 45 -3.66 0.37 7.69
C ASN A 45 -2.42 1.17 7.29
N SER A 46 -1.25 0.53 7.34
CA SER A 46 0.02 1.20 7.06
C SER A 46 0.96 0.22 6.38
N CYS A 47 1.51 0.64 5.24
CA CYS A 47 2.48 -0.09 4.46
C CYS A 47 3.71 0.80 4.20
N THR A 48 4.91 0.27 4.39
CA THR A 48 6.16 0.98 4.10
C THR A 48 7.05 0.12 3.22
N GLY A 49 7.59 0.69 2.14
CA GLY A 49 8.50 -0.04 1.25
C GLY A 49 7.89 -1.31 0.64
N SER A 50 6.56 -1.34 0.49
CA SER A 50 5.82 -2.52 0.05
C SER A 50 5.39 -2.36 -1.41
N THR A 51 5.14 -3.48 -2.09
CA THR A 51 4.71 -3.51 -3.50
C THR A 51 3.31 -4.10 -3.59
N GLY A 52 2.47 -3.54 -4.46
CA GLY A 52 1.11 -4.04 -4.67
C GLY A 52 0.22 -3.78 -3.45
N CYS A 53 0.08 -2.51 -3.09
CA CYS A 53 -0.77 -2.09 -1.97
C CYS A 53 -2.17 -1.75 -2.49
N HIS A 54 -3.19 -2.44 -2.02
CA HIS A 54 -4.57 -2.29 -2.46
C HIS A 54 -5.47 -1.85 -1.30
N SER A 55 -6.15 -0.71 -1.47
CA SER A 55 -7.09 -0.18 -0.49
C SER A 55 -6.49 0.01 0.91
N CYS A 56 -5.21 0.37 0.96
CA CYS A 56 -4.50 0.66 2.21
C CYS A 56 -4.70 2.12 2.65
N THR A 57 -4.69 2.38 3.96
CA THR A 57 -4.99 3.71 4.52
C THR A 57 -3.80 4.68 4.48
N SER A 58 -2.59 4.15 4.52
CA SER A 58 -1.34 4.91 4.47
C SER A 58 -0.26 4.04 3.82
N CYS A 59 0.42 4.60 2.82
CA CYS A 59 1.48 3.93 2.07
C CYS A 59 2.67 4.88 1.96
N ASP A 60 3.83 4.44 2.43
CA ASP A 60 5.05 5.25 2.42
C ASP A 60 6.11 4.55 1.56
N ASN A 61 6.63 5.24 0.54
CA ASN A 61 7.62 4.72 -0.39
C ASN A 61 7.23 3.32 -0.94
N CYS A 62 5.95 3.14 -1.26
CA CYS A 62 5.44 1.90 -1.82
C CYS A 62 5.36 2.01 -3.35
N ASP A 63 5.39 0.87 -4.01
CA ASP A 63 5.21 0.75 -5.44
C ASP A 63 3.85 0.10 -5.74
N ASP A 64 3.23 0.46 -6.86
CA ASP A 64 1.94 -0.08 -7.31
C ASP A 64 0.83 0.05 -6.25
N CYS A 65 0.49 1.29 -5.90
CA CYS A 65 -0.59 1.57 -4.95
C CYS A 65 -1.93 1.72 -5.68
N TYR A 66 -2.96 0.98 -5.27
CA TYR A 66 -4.29 1.01 -5.89
C TYR A 66 -5.37 1.36 -4.89
N SER A 67 -6.11 2.44 -5.18
CA SER A 67 -7.22 2.92 -4.35
C SER A 67 -6.83 3.12 -2.88
N CYS A 68 -5.56 3.50 -2.64
CA CYS A 68 -5.04 3.79 -1.31
C CYS A 68 -5.32 5.25 -0.92
N SER A 69 -5.19 5.52 0.37
CA SER A 69 -5.23 6.88 0.91
C SER A 69 -3.85 7.24 1.48
N ASN A 70 -3.59 8.55 1.57
CA ASN A 70 -2.40 9.10 2.24
C ASN A 70 -1.11 8.42 1.77
N CYS A 71 -0.87 8.41 0.46
CA CYS A 71 0.35 7.87 -0.10
C CYS A 71 1.46 8.94 -0.08
N GLU A 72 2.62 8.63 0.48
CA GLU A 72 3.77 9.53 0.50
C GLU A 72 4.95 8.91 -0.25
N GLY A 73 5.52 9.65 -1.21
CA GLY A 73 6.70 9.21 -1.96
C GLY A 73 6.53 7.89 -2.73
N CYS A 74 5.28 7.49 -3.00
CA CYS A 74 4.98 6.24 -3.69
C CYS A 74 5.14 6.37 -5.21
N THR A 75 5.33 5.24 -5.88
CA THR A 75 5.36 5.15 -7.34
C THR A 75 4.14 4.42 -7.87
N ASP A 76 3.69 4.81 -9.07
CA ASP A 76 2.61 4.17 -9.81
C ASP A 76 1.30 4.04 -8.99
N CYS A 77 0.88 5.15 -8.38
CA CYS A 77 -0.39 5.23 -7.64
C CYS A 77 -1.58 5.33 -8.59
N HIS A 78 -2.57 4.47 -8.44
CA HIS A 78 -3.79 4.44 -9.25
C HIS A 78 -5.04 4.67 -8.38
N SER A 79 -5.86 5.67 -8.75
CA SER A 79 -7.11 5.98 -8.05
C SER A 79 -6.94 6.27 -6.55
N CYS A 80 -5.74 6.68 -6.14
CA CYS A 80 -5.45 7.01 -4.74
C CYS A 80 -5.93 8.41 -4.36
N THR A 81 -6.06 8.65 -3.05
CA THR A 81 -6.48 9.95 -2.50
C THR A 81 -5.44 10.50 -1.55
N ASN A 82 -5.32 11.83 -1.48
CA ASN A 82 -4.38 12.53 -0.58
C ASN A 82 -2.92 12.08 -0.76
N CYS A 83 -2.46 11.94 -2.00
CA CYS A 83 -1.07 11.55 -2.26
C CYS A 83 -0.14 12.78 -2.23
N THR A 84 1.05 12.61 -1.66
CA THR A 84 2.08 13.64 -1.56
C THR A 84 3.39 13.13 -2.17
N ASP A 85 4.04 13.95 -3.00
CA ASP A 85 5.37 13.66 -3.59
C ASP A 85 5.46 12.33 -4.35
N CYS A 86 4.34 11.81 -4.83
CA CYS A 86 4.27 10.55 -5.56
C CYS A 86 4.60 10.73 -7.06
N ILE A 87 5.07 9.66 -7.69
CA ILE A 87 5.50 9.62 -9.09
C ILE A 87 4.58 8.68 -9.87
N GLY A 88 4.18 9.04 -11.10
CA GLY A 88 3.42 8.13 -11.97
C GLY A 88 1.94 8.01 -11.60
N CYS A 89 1.40 8.93 -10.80
CA CYS A 89 0.02 8.81 -10.32
C CYS A 89 -1.02 8.91 -11.44
N HIS A 90 -2.03 8.05 -11.43
CA HIS A 90 -3.13 8.04 -12.38
C HIS A 90 -4.48 8.13 -11.68
N SER A 91 -5.35 9.04 -12.13
CA SER A 91 -6.71 9.20 -11.58
C SER A 91 -6.77 9.47 -10.08
N CYS A 92 -5.70 10.05 -9.51
CA CYS A 92 -5.63 10.38 -8.10
C CYS A 92 -6.35 11.70 -7.78
N THR A 93 -6.81 11.84 -6.53
CA THR A 93 -7.55 13.02 -6.08
C THR A 93 -6.95 13.66 -4.83
N ASN A 94 -7.10 14.99 -4.67
CA ASN A 94 -6.64 15.74 -3.49
C ASN A 94 -5.12 15.63 -3.23
N CYS A 95 -4.31 15.59 -4.28
CA CYS A 95 -2.88 15.30 -4.17
C CYS A 95 -2.00 16.55 -4.24
N SER A 96 -0.75 16.46 -3.78
CA SER A 96 0.27 17.52 -3.90
C SER A 96 1.62 16.95 -4.30
N GLY A 97 2.52 17.78 -4.83
CA GLY A 97 3.91 17.36 -5.14
C GLY A 97 4.05 16.28 -6.22
N LEU A 98 2.99 15.98 -6.98
CA LEU A 98 2.99 14.89 -7.95
C LEU A 98 3.96 15.10 -9.11
N LYS A 99 4.64 14.03 -9.55
CA LYS A 99 5.49 14.01 -10.74
C LYS A 99 4.98 12.96 -11.74
N ASN A 100 5.08 13.24 -13.04
CA ASN A 100 4.64 12.32 -14.12
C ASN A 100 3.22 11.75 -13.95
N ALA A 101 2.29 12.58 -13.47
CA ALA A 101 0.95 12.12 -13.12
C ALA A 101 -0.09 12.48 -14.20
N HIS A 102 -1.14 11.67 -14.32
CA HIS A 102 -2.17 11.72 -15.36
C HIS A 102 -3.60 11.63 -14.78
N ASN A 103 -4.57 12.29 -15.42
CA ASN A 103 -6.00 12.26 -15.07
C ASN A 103 -6.35 12.64 -13.62
N GLN A 104 -5.59 13.54 -12.99
CA GLN A 104 -5.74 13.88 -11.57
C GLN A 104 -6.83 14.92 -11.34
N ASN A 105 -7.42 14.90 -10.15
CA ASN A 105 -8.42 15.87 -9.72
C ASN A 105 -8.01 16.54 -8.40
N ASN A 106 -8.37 17.80 -8.21
CA ASN A 106 -8.05 18.59 -7.01
C ASN A 106 -6.57 18.51 -6.59
N VAL A 107 -5.65 18.75 -7.53
CA VAL A 107 -4.21 18.76 -7.23
C VAL A 107 -3.82 20.13 -6.69
N HIS A 108 -3.21 20.12 -5.51
CA HIS A 108 -2.67 21.27 -4.82
C HIS A 108 -1.21 21.49 -5.24
N LYS A 109 -0.83 22.74 -5.49
CA LYS A 109 0.52 23.13 -5.91
C LYS A 109 1.34 23.61 -4.73
#